data_AF-A0A0B8WXP3-F1
#
_entry.id   AF-A0A0B8WXP3-F1
#
_cell.length_a   1.000
_cell.length_b   1.000
_cell.length_c   1.000
_cell.angle_alpha   90.00
_cell.angle_beta   90.00
_cell.angle_gamma   90.00
#
_symmetry.space_group_name_H-M   'P 1'
#
loop_
_entity.id
_entity.type
_entity.pdbx_description
1 polymer ?
#
loop_
_entity_poly.entity_id
_entity_poly.type
_entity_poly.pdbx_seq_one_letter_code
_entity_poly.pdbx_strand_id
1 'polypeptide(L)'
;MMTKFVQVSIFWMSVVLAGCTSDPAGYHVSEYHEVKFEDLPEDIKVPNQVWNLLEFKATEAAHAEGGGEHGAPAAASAIGKNLVFSEVTVFLVQKNDQIIRNEAVKILLPKGGGTVDLSRYVTGNQGSFYVGFDFPQFEGATAKKVIFVSKARKRRIGSQVFGGGCNQFFDITDRFLKEVAGEGIKVNTTQERYLSVLGGTFFFAAQKDNDVHLAQVTFMHPQYSPLFCEAP
;
A
#
# COMPACT_ATOMS: atom_id res chain seq x y z
N MET A 1 -7.03 6.99 -82.36
CA MET A 1 -7.74 8.13 -81.73
C MET A 1 -8.85 7.56 -80.88
N MET A 2 -9.10 8.11 -79.68
CA MET A 2 -9.92 7.57 -78.56
C MET A 2 -9.23 6.47 -77.73
N THR A 3 -9.21 6.44 -76.40
CA THR A 3 -9.28 7.44 -75.31
C THR A 3 -8.74 6.66 -74.10
N LYS A 4 -7.71 7.16 -73.42
CA LYS A 4 -7.12 6.48 -72.25
C LYS A 4 -8.08 6.59 -71.06
N PHE A 5 -8.54 5.46 -70.52
CA PHE A 5 -9.17 5.40 -69.20
C PHE A 5 -8.09 5.38 -68.13
N VAL A 6 -8.07 6.41 -67.29
CA VAL A 6 -7.24 6.51 -66.10
C VAL A 6 -8.01 5.82 -64.98
N GLN A 7 -7.55 4.64 -64.57
CA GLN A 7 -8.11 3.92 -63.43
C GLN A 7 -7.31 4.32 -62.18
N VAL A 8 -7.89 5.22 -61.40
CA VAL A 8 -7.41 5.60 -60.06
C VAL A 8 -7.82 4.50 -59.09
N SER A 9 -6.91 3.57 -58.81
CA SER A 9 -7.07 2.60 -57.72
C SER A 9 -6.53 3.21 -56.43
N ILE A 10 -7.38 3.97 -55.74
CA ILE A 10 -7.25 4.25 -54.31
C ILE A 10 -7.75 2.99 -53.61
N PHE A 11 -6.89 2.16 -53.01
CA PHE A 11 -7.35 1.25 -51.97
C PHE A 11 -6.20 0.82 -51.05
N TRP A 12 -6.34 1.24 -49.78
CA TRP A 12 -5.85 0.60 -48.57
C TRP A 12 -4.36 0.66 -48.24
N MET A 13 -3.97 1.84 -47.76
CA MET A 13 -2.90 1.97 -46.77
C MET A 13 -3.43 1.43 -45.44
N SER A 14 -3.16 0.17 -45.14
CA SER A 14 -3.33 -0.42 -43.81
C SER A 14 -2.37 0.28 -42.85
N VAL A 15 -2.84 1.37 -42.24
CA VAL A 15 -2.24 1.93 -41.03
C VAL A 15 -2.42 0.88 -39.95
N VAL A 16 -1.40 0.04 -39.78
CA VAL A 16 -1.22 -0.74 -38.55
C VAL A 16 -0.95 0.32 -37.48
N LEU A 17 -2.03 0.73 -36.82
CA LEU A 17 -1.96 1.34 -35.50
C LEU A 17 -1.31 0.27 -34.60
N ALA A 18 0.02 0.23 -34.59
CA ALA A 18 0.77 -0.23 -33.44
C ALA A 18 0.42 0.76 -32.33
N GLY A 19 -0.75 0.55 -31.72
CA GLY A 19 -1.08 1.17 -30.46
C GLY A 19 0.05 0.78 -29.53
N CYS A 20 0.84 1.76 -29.12
CA CYS A 20 1.70 1.65 -27.97
C CYS A 20 0.79 1.21 -26.83
N THR A 21 0.73 -0.10 -26.55
CA THR A 21 0.28 -0.58 -25.26
C THR A 21 1.33 -0.04 -24.30
N SER A 22 1.05 1.12 -23.71
CA SER A 22 1.78 1.57 -22.54
C SER A 22 1.67 0.43 -21.55
N ASP A 23 2.75 -0.32 -21.37
CA ASP A 23 2.86 -1.30 -20.30
C ASP A 23 2.35 -0.61 -19.05
N PRO A 24 1.43 -1.23 -18.30
CA PRO A 24 0.88 -0.60 -17.12
C PRO A 24 2.04 -0.18 -16.22
N ALA A 25 2.18 1.12 -16.01
CA ALA A 25 3.27 1.66 -15.23
C ALA A 25 3.05 1.30 -13.75
N GLY A 26 4.08 0.77 -13.11
CA GLY A 26 4.05 0.48 -11.68
C GLY A 26 3.48 -0.89 -11.33
N TYR A 27 2.62 -0.94 -10.31
CA TYR A 27 2.09 -2.20 -9.80
C TYR A 27 0.85 -2.70 -10.52
N HIS A 28 0.21 -1.96 -11.43
CA HIS A 28 -1.08 -2.30 -12.06
C HIS A 28 -0.96 -3.24 -13.27
N VAL A 29 -0.35 -4.40 -13.13
CA VAL A 29 -0.14 -5.33 -14.27
C VAL A 29 -1.36 -6.20 -14.58
N SER A 30 -1.38 -6.79 -15.79
CA SER A 30 -2.48 -7.65 -16.25
C SER A 30 -2.54 -9.01 -15.58
N GLU A 31 -1.40 -9.54 -15.13
CA GLU A 31 -1.29 -10.89 -14.56
C GLU A 31 -0.44 -10.89 -13.28
N TYR A 32 -0.85 -11.70 -12.31
CA TYR A 32 -0.10 -11.92 -11.07
C TYR A 32 -0.03 -13.39 -10.74
N HIS A 33 1.09 -13.79 -10.16
CA HIS A 33 1.18 -15.00 -9.37
C HIS A 33 0.49 -14.79 -8.01
N GLU A 34 -0.66 -15.44 -7.81
CA GLU A 34 -1.45 -15.29 -6.60
C GLU A 34 -0.95 -16.18 -5.44
N VAL A 35 -0.87 -15.61 -4.24
CA VAL A 35 -0.52 -16.29 -3.00
C VAL A 35 -1.60 -15.98 -1.97
N LYS A 36 -2.23 -17.03 -1.42
CA LYS A 36 -3.23 -16.94 -0.36
C LYS A 36 -2.67 -17.47 0.94
N PHE A 37 -2.91 -16.74 2.02
CA PHE A 37 -2.65 -17.20 3.38
C PHE A 37 -3.96 -17.77 3.94
N GLU A 38 -3.97 -19.09 4.19
CA GLU A 38 -5.10 -19.78 4.82
C GLU A 38 -4.98 -19.85 6.35
N ASP A 39 -3.80 -19.48 6.88
CA ASP A 39 -3.53 -19.51 8.31
C ASP A 39 -4.34 -18.46 9.07
N LEU A 40 -4.71 -18.80 10.31
CA LEU A 40 -5.36 -17.88 11.23
C LEU A 40 -4.47 -16.64 11.40
N PRO A 41 -5.02 -15.42 11.24
CA PRO A 41 -4.24 -14.19 11.40
C PRO A 41 -3.66 -14.14 12.82
N GLU A 42 -2.38 -13.77 12.94
CA GLU A 42 -1.81 -13.41 14.24
C GLU A 42 -2.62 -12.27 14.86
N ASP A 43 -2.81 -12.30 16.18
CA ASP A 43 -3.50 -11.24 16.90
C ASP A 43 -2.91 -9.87 16.55
N ILE A 44 -3.74 -8.96 16.05
CA ILE A 44 -3.32 -7.60 15.72
C ILE A 44 -2.93 -6.87 17.01
N LYS A 45 -1.65 -6.55 17.14
CA LYS A 45 -1.13 -5.70 18.21
C LYS A 45 -0.94 -4.29 17.71
N VAL A 46 -1.91 -3.42 17.99
CA VAL A 46 -1.82 -1.99 17.68
C VAL A 46 -1.25 -1.24 18.89
N PRO A 47 -0.09 -0.58 18.78
CA PRO A 47 0.44 0.25 19.86
C PRO A 47 -0.51 1.41 20.23
N ASN A 48 -0.59 1.80 21.50
CA ASN A 48 -1.47 2.90 21.96
C ASN A 48 -1.24 4.22 21.19
N GLN A 49 0.00 4.51 20.84
CA GLN A 49 0.32 5.69 20.04
C GLN A 49 -0.28 5.61 18.62
N VAL A 50 -0.32 4.43 18.01
CA VAL A 50 -1.00 4.20 16.73
C VAL A 50 -2.50 4.33 16.91
N TRP A 51 -3.07 3.79 17.98
CA TRP A 51 -4.50 3.94 18.26
C TRP A 51 -4.94 5.40 18.24
N ASN A 52 -4.26 6.26 18.99
CA ASN A 52 -4.55 7.70 19.02
C ASN A 52 -4.43 8.35 17.63
N LEU A 53 -3.49 7.88 16.80
CA LEU A 53 -3.33 8.36 15.43
C LEU A 53 -4.40 7.82 14.50
N LEU A 54 -4.97 6.63 14.75
CA LEU A 54 -6.06 6.04 13.98
C LEU A 54 -7.43 6.60 14.37
N GLU A 55 -7.56 7.26 15.52
CA GLU A 55 -8.82 7.86 15.96
C GLU A 55 -9.37 8.85 14.92
N PHE A 56 -10.59 8.58 14.46
CA PHE A 56 -11.38 9.53 13.71
C PHE A 56 -12.11 10.40 14.72
N LYS A 57 -11.94 11.72 14.62
CA LYS A 57 -12.75 12.65 15.42
C LYS A 57 -14.19 12.54 14.93
N ALA A 58 -15.14 12.32 15.84
CA ALA A 58 -16.54 12.39 15.51
C ALA A 58 -16.82 13.78 14.92
N THR A 59 -17.23 13.85 13.66
CA THR A 59 -17.76 15.08 13.08
C THR A 59 -19.02 15.47 13.85
N GLU A 60 -19.05 16.69 14.41
CA GLU A 60 -20.13 17.29 15.20
C GLU A 60 -21.45 17.51 14.43
N ALA A 61 -21.78 16.65 13.47
CA ALA A 61 -22.97 16.76 12.62
C ALA A 61 -24.17 15.94 13.12
N ALA A 62 -24.09 15.36 14.32
CA ALA A 62 -25.19 14.64 14.95
C ALA A 62 -25.35 15.11 16.40
N HIS A 63 -25.84 16.34 16.59
CA HIS A 63 -26.70 16.78 17.69
C HIS A 63 -26.96 18.30 17.55
N ALA A 64 -27.73 18.67 16.54
CA ALA A 64 -28.56 19.86 16.64
C ALA A 64 -29.83 19.43 17.37
N GLU A 65 -29.90 19.70 18.68
CA GLU A 65 -31.09 20.13 19.43
C GLU A 65 -30.82 20.07 20.94
N GLY A 66 -30.94 21.22 21.62
CA GLY A 66 -31.01 21.30 23.09
C GLY A 66 -29.94 22.17 23.73
N GLY A 67 -30.31 23.40 24.11
CA GLY A 67 -29.45 24.31 24.88
C GLY A 67 -29.13 23.80 26.29
N GLY A 68 -27.97 24.19 26.80
CA GLY A 68 -27.52 23.84 28.14
C GLY A 68 -26.07 24.25 28.36
N GLU A 69 -25.89 25.47 28.85
CA GLU A 69 -24.66 26.00 29.43
C GLU A 69 -24.27 25.12 30.63
N HIS A 70 -23.19 24.33 30.53
CA HIS A 70 -22.27 23.86 31.58
C HIS A 70 -21.47 22.63 31.12
N GLY A 71 -20.14 22.77 31.07
CA GLY A 71 -19.17 21.66 31.03
C GLY A 71 -19.05 20.92 29.69
N ALA A 72 -18.06 21.32 28.88
CA ALA A 72 -17.71 20.60 27.65
C ALA A 72 -17.41 19.12 27.96
N PRO A 73 -18.19 18.15 27.44
CA PRO A 73 -17.78 16.76 27.50
C PRO A 73 -16.64 16.57 26.50
N ALA A 74 -15.61 15.82 26.92
CA ALA A 74 -14.57 15.37 26.01
C ALA A 74 -15.23 14.69 24.80
N ALA A 75 -14.89 15.15 23.59
CA ALA A 75 -15.41 14.60 22.34
C ALA A 75 -15.29 13.07 22.37
N ALA A 76 -16.43 12.37 22.32
CA ALA A 76 -16.46 10.92 22.34
C ALA A 76 -15.70 10.39 21.12
N SER A 77 -14.65 9.60 21.36
CA SER A 77 -13.84 8.95 20.33
C SER A 77 -14.74 8.06 19.45
N ALA A 78 -14.73 8.29 18.13
CA ALA A 78 -15.54 7.53 17.18
C ALA A 78 -15.08 6.07 17.01
N ILE A 79 -13.99 5.66 17.68
CA ILE A 79 -13.57 4.25 17.76
C ILE A 79 -14.47 3.43 18.71
N GLY A 80 -15.38 4.08 19.44
CA GLY A 80 -16.07 3.48 20.58
C GLY A 80 -17.24 2.53 20.33
N LYS A 81 -17.65 2.16 19.10
CA LYS A 81 -18.80 1.23 18.96
C LYS A 81 -18.63 -0.02 18.10
N ASN A 82 -17.84 -0.05 17.02
CA ASN A 82 -17.61 -1.29 16.26
C ASN A 82 -16.27 -1.28 15.50
N LEU A 83 -15.32 -2.12 15.93
CA LEU A 83 -14.07 -2.37 15.21
C LEU A 83 -14.23 -3.63 14.36
N VAL A 84 -13.95 -3.54 13.05
CA VAL A 84 -14.09 -4.65 12.10
C VAL A 84 -12.77 -4.95 11.41
N PHE A 85 -12.20 -6.12 11.68
CA PHE A 85 -10.98 -6.55 11.00
C PHE A 85 -11.28 -6.94 9.55
N SER A 86 -10.49 -6.37 8.63
CA SER A 86 -10.73 -6.46 7.20
C SER A 86 -9.50 -7.00 6.46
N GLU A 87 -9.73 -7.52 5.27
CA GLU A 87 -8.70 -8.10 4.40
C GLU A 87 -7.90 -6.98 3.72
N VAL A 88 -6.65 -7.26 3.38
CA VAL A 88 -5.78 -6.34 2.64
C VAL A 88 -4.92 -7.14 1.66
N THR A 89 -4.80 -6.65 0.44
CA THR A 89 -3.98 -7.28 -0.60
C THR A 89 -2.71 -6.47 -0.79
N VAL A 90 -1.58 -7.17 -0.95
CA VAL A 90 -0.27 -6.56 -1.27
C VAL A 90 0.16 -7.02 -2.65
N PHE A 91 0.67 -6.09 -3.46
CA PHE A 91 1.20 -6.39 -4.79
C PHE A 91 2.69 -6.09 -4.81
N LEU A 92 3.49 -7.00 -5.37
CA LEU A 92 4.92 -6.81 -5.62
C LEU A 92 5.16 -6.98 -7.11
N VAL A 93 5.62 -5.93 -7.80
CA VAL A 93 5.82 -5.96 -9.25
C VAL A 93 7.21 -5.48 -9.61
N GLN A 94 7.96 -6.29 -10.34
CA GLN A 94 9.31 -5.92 -10.75
C GLN A 94 9.30 -4.71 -11.70
N LYS A 95 10.25 -3.78 -11.51
CA LYS A 95 10.55 -2.73 -12.49
C LYS A 95 11.73 -3.13 -13.37
N ASN A 96 12.69 -3.81 -12.78
CA ASN A 96 13.83 -4.40 -13.48
C ASN A 96 13.71 -5.91 -13.43
N ASP A 97 14.20 -6.59 -14.46
CA ASP A 97 14.06 -8.04 -14.59
C ASP A 97 14.71 -8.77 -13.42
N GLN A 98 14.09 -9.89 -13.04
CA GLN A 98 14.62 -10.82 -12.03
C GLN A 98 14.81 -10.21 -10.64
N ILE A 99 14.07 -9.15 -10.28
CA ILE A 99 14.06 -8.57 -8.93
C ILE A 99 13.00 -9.20 -8.03
N ILE A 100 11.84 -9.53 -8.61
CA ILE A 100 10.74 -10.23 -7.93
C ILE A 100 10.60 -11.61 -8.56
N ARG A 101 10.52 -12.66 -7.73
CA ARG A 101 10.21 -14.01 -8.18
C ARG A 101 8.81 -14.02 -8.80
N ASN A 102 8.67 -14.67 -9.96
CA ASN A 102 7.43 -14.70 -10.74
C ASN A 102 7.00 -13.33 -11.31
N GLU A 103 7.90 -12.34 -11.34
CA GLU A 103 7.76 -11.01 -11.96
C GLU A 103 6.72 -10.07 -11.32
N ALA A 104 5.53 -10.59 -11.03
CA ALA A 104 4.44 -9.93 -10.35
C ALA A 104 3.75 -10.91 -9.39
N VAL A 105 3.63 -10.51 -8.12
CA VAL A 105 3.03 -11.33 -7.06
C VAL A 105 1.88 -10.57 -6.41
N LYS A 106 0.75 -11.25 -6.23
CA LYS A 106 -0.42 -10.76 -5.49
C LYS A 106 -0.57 -11.59 -4.22
N ILE A 107 -0.48 -10.93 -3.07
CA ILE A 107 -0.52 -11.55 -1.75
C ILE A 107 -1.82 -11.16 -1.08
N LEU A 108 -2.72 -12.13 -0.89
CA LEU A 108 -3.99 -11.95 -0.21
C LEU A 108 -3.79 -12.26 1.27
N LEU A 109 -3.89 -11.21 2.10
CA LEU A 109 -3.81 -11.36 3.55
C LEU A 109 -5.22 -11.47 4.15
N PRO A 110 -5.41 -12.33 5.17
CA PRO A 110 -6.71 -12.57 5.79
C PRO A 110 -7.22 -11.32 6.53
N LYS A 111 -8.41 -11.43 7.15
CA LYS A 111 -8.97 -10.36 7.98
C LYS A 111 -8.01 -9.98 9.10
N GLY A 112 -7.70 -8.68 9.19
CA GLY A 112 -6.70 -8.15 10.10
C GLY A 112 -5.30 -8.06 9.49
N GLY A 113 -5.08 -8.69 8.34
CA GLY A 113 -3.83 -8.66 7.59
C GLY A 113 -2.81 -9.67 8.12
N GLY A 114 -1.52 -9.32 8.09
CA GLY A 114 -0.47 -10.26 8.46
C GLY A 114 0.96 -9.82 8.14
N THR A 115 1.86 -10.80 8.11
CA THR A 115 3.30 -10.59 7.90
C THR A 115 3.73 -11.10 6.53
N VAL A 116 4.35 -10.22 5.74
CA VAL A 116 4.96 -10.53 4.45
C VAL A 116 6.47 -10.69 4.64
N ASP A 117 6.93 -11.94 4.53
CA ASP A 117 8.34 -12.28 4.44
C ASP A 117 8.86 -12.00 3.03
N LEU A 118 9.56 -10.88 2.86
CA LEU A 118 10.09 -10.42 1.58
C LEU A 118 11.15 -11.37 1.00
N SER A 119 11.78 -12.23 1.81
CA SER A 119 12.81 -13.16 1.32
C SER A 119 12.26 -14.24 0.39
N ARG A 120 10.95 -14.48 0.48
CA ARG A 120 10.21 -15.40 -0.39
C ARG A 120 9.97 -14.84 -1.78
N TYR A 121 10.05 -13.53 -1.95
CA TYR A 121 9.62 -12.83 -3.17
C TYR A 121 10.73 -12.00 -3.81
N VAL A 122 11.56 -11.33 -3.02
CA VAL A 122 12.66 -10.50 -3.51
C VAL A 122 13.88 -11.39 -3.77
N THR A 123 14.53 -11.21 -4.91
CA THR A 123 15.76 -11.93 -5.26
C THR A 123 16.99 -11.19 -4.71
N GLY A 124 18.18 -11.78 -4.87
CA GLY A 124 19.46 -11.12 -4.54
C GLY A 124 19.93 -10.09 -5.57
N ASN A 125 19.17 -9.87 -6.65
CA ASN A 125 19.58 -9.00 -7.75
C ASN A 125 19.33 -7.51 -7.41
N GLN A 126 20.11 -6.65 -8.06
CA GLN A 126 20.03 -5.19 -7.86
C GLN A 126 19.08 -4.55 -8.87
N GLY A 127 18.13 -3.77 -8.38
CA GLY A 127 17.17 -3.06 -9.21
C GLY A 127 16.04 -2.46 -8.39
N SER A 128 14.94 -2.18 -9.05
CA SER A 128 13.74 -1.61 -8.43
C SER A 128 12.52 -2.50 -8.65
N PHE A 129 11.57 -2.34 -7.76
CA PHE A 129 10.24 -2.93 -7.85
C PHE A 129 9.22 -1.98 -7.20
N TYR A 130 7.95 -2.21 -7.50
CA TYR A 130 6.82 -1.47 -6.99
C TYR A 130 6.08 -2.28 -5.95
N VAL A 131 5.62 -1.60 -4.91
CA VAL A 131 4.73 -2.17 -3.89
C VAL A 131 3.38 -1.48 -3.99
N GLY A 132 2.36 -2.25 -4.31
CA GLY A 132 0.97 -1.82 -4.30
C GLY A 132 0.24 -2.37 -3.10
N PHE A 133 -0.88 -1.73 -2.77
CA PHE A 133 -1.80 -2.20 -1.74
C PHE A 133 -3.22 -2.01 -2.26
N ASP A 134 -4.08 -2.96 -1.93
CA ASP A 134 -5.51 -2.80 -2.06
C ASP A 134 -6.16 -3.09 -0.71
N PHE A 135 -6.81 -2.06 -0.18
CA PHE A 135 -7.63 -2.15 1.02
C PHE A 135 -9.05 -1.75 0.61
N PRO A 136 -9.93 -2.72 0.29
CA PRO A 136 -11.26 -2.45 -0.26
C PRO A 136 -12.11 -1.54 0.62
N GLN A 137 -11.80 -1.46 1.91
CA GLN A 137 -12.50 -0.58 2.84
C GLN A 137 -12.18 0.90 2.63
N PHE A 138 -11.21 1.28 1.81
CA PHE A 138 -11.06 2.67 1.39
C PHE A 138 -12.08 3.12 0.35
N GLU A 139 -12.72 2.21 -0.38
CA GLU A 139 -13.78 2.58 -1.31
C GLU A 139 -15.04 2.97 -0.54
N GLY A 140 -15.57 4.17 -0.80
CA GLY A 140 -16.76 4.70 -0.12
C GLY A 140 -16.57 5.10 1.35
N ALA A 141 -15.36 5.00 1.91
CA ALA A 141 -15.09 5.44 3.28
C ALA A 141 -15.17 6.96 3.43
N THR A 142 -15.75 7.41 4.54
CA THR A 142 -15.87 8.83 4.90
C THR A 142 -14.55 9.39 5.43
N ALA A 143 -13.71 8.54 6.02
CA ALA A 143 -12.37 8.88 6.45
C ALA A 143 -11.41 7.71 6.25
N LYS A 144 -10.14 8.01 5.92
CA LYS A 144 -9.10 7.04 5.63
C LYS A 144 -7.84 7.41 6.39
N LYS A 145 -7.13 6.43 6.94
CA LYS A 145 -5.83 6.62 7.58
C LYS A 145 -4.88 5.48 7.24
N VAL A 146 -3.63 5.84 7.00
CA VAL A 146 -2.51 4.90 6.88
C VAL A 146 -1.38 5.35 7.79
N ILE A 147 -1.14 4.57 8.85
CA ILE A 147 -0.07 4.83 9.81
C ILE A 147 1.04 3.82 9.57
N PHE A 148 2.25 4.31 9.37
CA PHE A 148 3.44 3.47 9.24
C PHE A 148 4.27 3.51 10.51
N VAL A 149 4.56 2.34 11.05
CA VAL A 149 5.47 2.14 12.18
C VAL A 149 6.75 1.51 11.66
N SER A 150 7.79 2.34 11.56
CA SER A 150 9.10 1.89 11.09
C SER A 150 9.76 0.98 12.13
N LYS A 151 10.11 -0.24 11.71
CA LYS A 151 10.93 -1.18 12.49
C LYS A 151 12.34 -1.32 11.94
N ALA A 152 12.66 -0.66 10.82
CA ALA A 152 13.98 -0.64 10.24
C ALA A 152 14.88 0.41 10.90
N ARG A 153 16.16 0.08 11.06
CA ARG A 153 17.19 1.03 11.51
C ARG A 153 17.39 2.12 10.46
N LYS A 154 17.65 3.33 10.92
CA LYS A 154 18.07 4.43 10.05
C LYS A 154 19.48 4.13 9.53
N ARG A 155 19.70 4.24 8.22
CA ARG A 155 20.98 3.88 7.60
C ARG A 155 21.52 5.01 6.76
N ARG A 156 22.83 5.23 6.82
CA ARG A 156 23.53 6.09 5.86
C ARG A 156 24.06 5.22 4.73
N ILE A 157 23.62 5.49 3.51
CA ILE A 157 24.05 4.76 2.31
C ILE A 157 24.60 5.81 1.33
N GLY A 158 25.93 5.82 1.17
CA GLY A 158 26.61 6.92 0.49
C GLY A 158 26.42 8.24 1.26
N SER A 159 25.97 9.29 0.57
CA SER A 159 25.72 10.61 1.16
C SER A 159 24.31 10.76 1.76
N GLN A 160 23.41 9.81 1.50
CA GLN A 160 22.00 9.91 1.86
C GLN A 160 21.64 9.06 3.07
N VAL A 161 20.62 9.49 3.81
CA VAL A 161 20.08 8.77 4.96
C VAL A 161 18.73 8.17 4.57
N PHE A 162 18.59 6.87 4.75
CA PHE A 162 17.40 6.08 4.44
C PHE A 162 16.72 5.58 5.71
N GLY A 163 15.39 5.51 5.64
CA GLY A 163 14.52 5.00 6.70
C GLY A 163 14.16 6.00 7.78
N GLY A 164 13.06 5.69 8.48
CA GLY A 164 12.52 6.51 9.57
C GLY A 164 13.30 6.34 10.88
N GLY A 165 13.91 5.17 11.09
CA GLY A 165 14.50 4.79 12.37
C GLY A 165 13.55 3.93 13.20
N CYS A 166 14.03 3.45 14.34
CA CYS A 166 13.32 2.48 15.17
C CYS A 166 12.07 3.09 15.83
N ASN A 167 10.97 2.34 15.79
CA ASN A 167 9.71 2.65 16.47
C ASN A 167 9.23 4.08 16.22
N GLN A 168 9.48 4.59 15.01
CA GLN A 168 9.00 5.89 14.59
C GLN A 168 7.63 5.71 13.91
N PHE A 169 6.69 6.55 14.32
CA PHE A 169 5.32 6.57 13.83
C PHE A 169 5.17 7.68 12.81
N PHE A 170 4.61 7.36 11.67
CA PHE A 170 4.35 8.31 10.60
C PHE A 170 2.90 8.19 10.17
N ASP A 171 2.17 9.29 10.20
CA ASP A 171 0.97 9.41 9.38
C ASP A 171 1.42 9.60 7.93
N ILE A 172 1.20 8.59 7.11
CA ILE A 172 1.58 8.60 5.70
C ILE A 172 0.36 8.65 4.78
N THR A 173 -0.83 8.94 5.31
CA THR A 173 -2.12 8.80 4.60
C THR A 173 -2.09 9.48 3.23
N ASP A 174 -1.82 10.77 3.16
CA ASP A 174 -1.86 11.52 1.90
C ASP A 174 -0.83 11.03 0.89
N ARG A 175 0.39 10.79 1.36
CA ARG A 175 1.47 10.29 0.50
C ARG A 175 1.15 8.88 0.01
N PHE A 176 0.69 8.01 0.89
CA PHE A 176 0.32 6.65 0.57
C PHE A 176 -0.76 6.63 -0.50
N LEU A 177 -1.87 7.36 -0.29
CA LEU A 177 -2.99 7.42 -1.24
C LEU A 177 -2.54 7.95 -2.60
N LYS A 178 -1.63 8.92 -2.63
CA LYS A 178 -1.03 9.42 -3.88
C LYS A 178 -0.20 8.35 -4.59
N GLU A 179 0.65 7.62 -3.87
CA GLU A 179 1.53 6.61 -4.46
C GLU A 179 0.71 5.41 -4.97
N VAL A 180 -0.28 4.93 -4.21
CA VAL A 180 -1.14 3.80 -4.64
C VAL A 180 -2.12 4.16 -5.75
N ALA A 181 -2.48 5.43 -5.91
CA ALA A 181 -3.25 5.88 -7.08
C ALA A 181 -2.38 5.98 -8.37
N GLY A 182 -1.06 5.95 -8.23
CA GLY A 182 -0.10 6.00 -9.33
C GLY A 182 0.58 4.66 -9.56
N GLU A 183 1.90 4.65 -9.56
CA GLU A 183 2.70 3.43 -9.84
C GLU A 183 2.86 2.51 -8.61
N GLY A 184 2.36 2.91 -7.44
CA GLY A 184 2.66 2.29 -6.15
C GLY A 184 3.99 2.79 -5.58
N ILE A 185 4.35 2.26 -4.41
CA ILE A 185 5.59 2.65 -3.71
C ILE A 185 6.78 2.02 -4.43
N LYS A 186 7.54 2.83 -5.16
CA LYS A 186 8.79 2.40 -5.79
C LYS A 186 9.91 2.24 -4.76
N VAL A 187 10.51 1.06 -4.71
CA VAL A 187 11.64 0.74 -3.84
C VAL A 187 12.82 0.16 -4.62
N ASN A 188 13.97 0.02 -3.96
CA ASN A 188 15.21 -0.39 -4.61
C ASN A 188 15.96 -1.43 -3.76
N THR A 189 16.48 -2.47 -4.40
CA THR A 189 17.16 -3.60 -3.73
C THR A 189 18.64 -3.35 -3.48
N THR A 190 19.27 -2.39 -4.16
CA THR A 190 20.70 -2.07 -3.98
C THR A 190 20.97 -1.72 -2.52
N GLN A 191 21.90 -2.44 -1.88
CA GLN A 191 22.22 -2.29 -0.45
C GLN A 191 20.98 -2.39 0.46
N GLU A 192 20.00 -3.20 0.05
CA GLU A 192 18.80 -3.52 0.81
C GLU A 192 17.98 -2.28 1.20
N ARG A 193 18.02 -1.21 0.37
CA ARG A 193 17.32 0.06 0.63
C ARG A 193 15.82 -0.11 0.82
N TYR A 194 15.20 -1.06 0.12
CA TYR A 194 13.79 -1.37 0.24
C TYR A 194 13.38 -1.72 1.68
N LEU A 195 14.25 -2.35 2.46
CA LEU A 195 13.99 -2.66 3.87
C LEU A 195 13.97 -1.41 4.74
N SER A 196 14.78 -0.40 4.43
CA SER A 196 14.72 0.88 5.13
C SER A 196 13.42 1.64 4.88
N VAL A 197 12.72 1.36 3.78
CA VAL A 197 11.45 2.01 3.41
C VAL A 197 10.26 1.21 3.90
N LEU A 198 10.25 -0.11 3.67
CA LEU A 198 9.11 -0.99 3.94
C LEU A 198 9.18 -1.66 5.31
N GLY A 199 10.38 -1.82 5.87
CA GLY A 199 10.61 -2.60 7.08
C GLY A 199 9.90 -2.01 8.29
N GLY A 200 8.77 -2.60 8.66
CA GLY A 200 7.83 -2.02 9.59
C GLY A 200 6.43 -2.56 9.41
N THR A 201 5.47 -1.91 10.06
CA THR A 201 4.06 -2.26 10.03
C THR A 201 3.24 -1.08 9.51
N PHE A 202 2.47 -1.33 8.46
CA PHE A 202 1.46 -0.41 7.94
C PHE A 202 0.12 -0.75 8.58
N PHE A 203 -0.55 0.22 9.16
CA PHE A 203 -1.91 0.10 9.69
C PHE A 203 -2.86 0.87 8.78
N PHE A 204 -3.92 0.21 8.34
CA PHE A 204 -4.94 0.75 7.45
C PHE A 204 -6.23 0.88 8.23
N ALA A 205 -6.76 2.09 8.36
CA ALA A 205 -8.06 2.32 8.96
C ALA A 205 -8.99 3.07 8.03
N ALA A 206 -10.22 2.60 7.91
CA ALA A 206 -11.27 3.26 7.15
C ALA A 206 -12.52 3.38 8.00
N GLN A 207 -13.12 4.57 8.03
CA GLN A 207 -14.42 4.79 8.65
C GLN A 207 -15.50 4.59 7.59
N LYS A 208 -16.41 3.64 7.83
CA LYS A 208 -17.62 3.42 7.03
C LYS A 208 -18.81 3.40 7.97
N ASP A 209 -19.77 4.28 7.73
CA ASP A 209 -20.92 4.46 8.61
C ASP A 209 -20.47 4.68 10.07
N ASN A 210 -20.79 3.73 10.96
CA ASN A 210 -20.42 3.75 12.38
C ASN A 210 -19.28 2.77 12.72
N ASP A 211 -18.72 2.08 11.73
CA ASP A 211 -17.73 1.04 11.92
C ASP A 211 -16.34 1.54 11.49
N VAL A 212 -15.33 1.12 12.24
CA VAL A 212 -13.92 1.33 11.90
C VAL A 212 -13.35 0.01 11.39
N HIS A 213 -13.02 0.00 10.10
CA HIS A 213 -12.37 -1.14 9.48
C HIS A 213 -10.87 -1.04 9.65
N LEU A 214 -10.23 -2.12 10.12
CA LEU A 214 -8.80 -2.14 10.41
C LEU A 214 -8.11 -3.35 9.77
N ALA A 215 -6.93 -3.12 9.20
CA ALA A 215 -6.00 -4.16 8.77
C ALA A 215 -4.55 -3.71 9.02
N GLN A 216 -3.62 -4.67 9.10
CA GLN A 216 -2.19 -4.36 9.16
C GLN A 216 -1.36 -5.19 8.18
N VAL A 217 -0.27 -4.62 7.68
CA VAL A 217 0.73 -5.35 6.89
C VAL A 217 2.10 -5.11 7.51
N THR A 218 2.74 -6.18 7.97
CA THR A 218 4.13 -6.11 8.45
C THR A 218 5.05 -6.67 7.39
N PHE A 219 6.06 -5.90 6.98
CA PHE A 219 7.12 -6.42 6.11
C PHE A 219 8.36 -6.76 6.92
N MET A 220 8.91 -7.94 6.65
CA MET A 220 10.16 -8.40 7.24
C MET A 220 11.01 -9.13 6.21
N HIS A 221 12.29 -9.31 6.53
CA HIS A 221 13.19 -10.16 5.76
C HIS A 221 14.19 -10.84 6.72
N PRO A 222 13.95 -12.10 7.11
CA PRO A 222 14.68 -12.77 8.20
C PRO A 222 16.20 -12.75 8.06
N GLN A 223 16.72 -12.94 6.84
CA GLN A 223 18.15 -12.96 6.54
C GLN A 223 18.83 -11.59 6.76
N TYR A 224 18.04 -10.52 6.82
CA TYR A 224 18.50 -9.16 7.10
C TYR A 224 17.99 -8.65 8.45
N SER A 225 17.73 -9.54 9.42
CA SER A 225 17.30 -9.17 10.77
C SER A 225 18.18 -8.10 11.44
N PRO A 226 19.52 -8.00 11.22
CA PRO A 226 20.32 -6.91 11.81
C PRO A 226 19.97 -5.51 11.30
N LEU A 227 19.26 -5.40 10.17
CA LEU A 227 18.77 -4.13 9.63
C LEU A 227 17.47 -3.66 10.32
N PHE A 228 16.83 -4.56 11.06
CA PHE A 228 15.68 -4.26 11.90
C PHE A 228 16.12 -3.92 13.32
N CYS A 229 15.24 -3.24 14.02
CA CYS A 229 15.38 -3.00 15.45
C CYS A 229 14.96 -4.29 16.17
N GLU A 230 15.67 -4.64 17.25
CA GLU A 230 15.24 -5.73 18.13
C GLU A 230 13.82 -5.43 18.61
N ALA A 231 13.01 -6.47 18.79
CA ALA A 231 11.67 -6.31 19.34
C ALA A 231 11.78 -5.57 20.68
N PRO A 232 11.02 -4.48 20.90
CA PRO A 232 10.93 -3.86 22.21
C PRO A 232 10.35 -4.83 23.24
#